data_AF-A0A2D7X767-F1
#
_entry.id   AF-A0A2D7X767-F1
#
_cell.length_a   1.000
_cell.length_b   1.000
_cell.length_c   1.000
_cell.angle_alpha   90.00
_cell.angle_beta   90.00
_cell.angle_gamma   90.00
#
_symmetry.space_group_name_H-M   'P 1'
#
loop_
_entity.id
_entity.type
_entity.pdbx_description
1 polymer ?
#
loop_
_entity_poly.entity_id
_entity_poly.type
_entity_poly.pdbx_seq_one_letter_code
_entity_poly.pdbx_strand_id
1 'polypeptide(L)'
;MAEVEVGLGKSGRRAYGFDDIAIVPSRRTRDPEDVDIKWEIDAFSFDLPLMASAMDGVVSPSSAIAIGQLGGVGVLNLEGLWTRYED
;
A
#
# COMPACT_ATOMS: atom_id res chain seq x y z
N MET A 1 -23.82 -1.14 -13.35
CA MET A 1 -22.83 -0.36 -14.12
C MET A 1 -22.67 -1.07 -15.45
N ALA A 2 -22.93 -0.39 -16.56
CA ALA A 2 -22.97 -1.03 -17.87
C ALA A 2 -21.55 -1.37 -18.36
N GLU A 3 -21.37 -2.58 -18.87
CA GLU A 3 -20.23 -2.91 -19.71
C GLU A 3 -20.24 -2.03 -20.97
N VAL A 4 -19.06 -1.58 -21.39
CA VAL A 4 -18.88 -0.78 -22.61
C VAL A 4 -18.37 -1.70 -23.71
N GLU A 5 -19.06 -1.71 -24.84
CA GLU A 5 -18.58 -2.44 -26.02
C GLU A 5 -17.30 -1.77 -26.55
N VAL A 6 -16.21 -2.53 -26.62
CA VAL A 6 -14.92 -2.10 -27.17
C VAL A 6 -14.81 -2.49 -28.65
N GLY A 7 -15.47 -3.59 -29.02
CA GLY A 7 -15.58 -4.09 -30.39
C GLY A 7 -16.34 -5.40 -30.42
N LEU A 8 -16.41 -6.04 -31.59
CA LEU A 8 -17.20 -7.25 -31.80
C LEU A 8 -16.82 -8.36 -30.80
N GLY A 9 -17.78 -8.74 -29.95
CA GLY A 9 -17.59 -9.77 -28.93
C GLY A 9 -16.61 -9.39 -27.81
N LYS A 10 -16.22 -8.10 -27.69
CA LYS A 10 -15.35 -7.60 -26.63
C LYS A 10 -16.02 -6.45 -25.89
N SER A 11 -16.22 -6.65 -24.60
CA SER A 11 -16.66 -5.60 -23.68
C SER A 11 -15.61 -5.34 -22.61
N GLY A 12 -15.68 -4.15 -22.02
CA GLY A 12 -14.84 -3.74 -20.89
C GLY A 12 -15.69 -3.11 -19.80
N ARG A 13 -15.28 -3.32 -18.54
CA ARG A 13 -15.84 -2.59 -17.41
C ARG A 13 -15.14 -1.24 -17.29
N ARG A 14 -15.91 -0.17 -17.07
CA ARG A 14 -15.35 1.13 -16.69
C ARG A 14 -14.58 1.01 -15.38
N ALA A 15 -13.32 1.42 -15.39
CA ALA A 15 -12.46 1.56 -14.22
C ALA A 15 -12.21 3.05 -13.92
N TYR A 16 -11.72 3.32 -12.71
CA TYR A 16 -11.42 4.65 -12.21
C TYR A 16 -10.05 4.63 -11.55
N GLY A 17 -9.22 5.63 -11.83
CA GLY A 17 -7.99 5.90 -11.08
C GLY A 17 -8.27 6.71 -9.82
N PHE A 18 -7.24 6.97 -9.03
CA PHE A 18 -7.37 7.83 -7.84
C PHE A 18 -7.75 9.28 -8.21
N ASP A 19 -7.29 9.77 -9.37
CA ASP A 19 -7.62 11.14 -9.85
C ASP A 19 -9.07 11.30 -10.33
N ASP A 20 -9.79 10.19 -10.54
CA ASP A 20 -11.19 10.21 -10.97
C ASP A 20 -12.18 10.29 -9.78
N ILE A 21 -11.70 10.12 -8.54
CA ILE A 21 -12.55 9.99 -7.35
C ILE A 21 -12.04 10.84 -6.18
N ALA A 22 -12.94 11.15 -5.24
CA ALA A 22 -12.60 11.83 -3.99
C ALA A 22 -13.43 11.29 -2.82
N ILE A 23 -12.91 11.40 -1.60
CA ILE A 23 -13.64 11.04 -0.38
C ILE A 23 -14.58 12.20 -0.03
N VAL A 24 -15.88 11.91 0.10
CA VAL A 24 -16.90 12.88 0.50
C VAL A 24 -17.01 12.90 2.02
N PRO A 25 -16.92 14.06 2.69
CA PRO A 25 -17.12 14.16 4.13
C PRO A 25 -18.51 13.67 4.57
N SER A 26 -18.55 12.97 5.70
CA SER A 26 -19.81 12.55 6.33
C SER A 26 -20.32 13.62 7.30
N ARG A 27 -21.54 13.46 7.82
CA ARG A 27 -22.16 14.41 8.77
C ARG A 27 -21.44 14.54 10.12
N ARG A 28 -20.59 13.57 10.49
CA ARG A 28 -19.85 13.59 11.77
C ARG A 28 -18.36 13.67 11.48
N THR A 29 -17.69 14.55 12.19
CA THR A 29 -16.23 14.68 12.19
C THR A 29 -15.66 14.03 13.46
N ARG A 30 -14.41 13.60 13.38
CA ARG A 30 -13.58 13.14 14.50
C ARG A 30 -12.30 13.95 14.52
N ASP A 31 -11.70 14.09 15.69
CA ASP A 31 -10.34 14.61 15.75
C ASP A 31 -9.40 13.59 15.07
N PRO A 32 -8.47 14.02 14.20
CA PRO A 32 -7.47 13.12 13.65
C PRO A 32 -6.68 12.34 14.71
N GLU A 33 -6.47 12.93 15.89
CA GLU A 33 -5.77 12.28 17.00
C GLU A 33 -6.57 11.13 17.64
N ASP A 34 -7.90 11.11 17.42
CA ASP A 34 -8.79 10.05 17.92
C ASP A 34 -8.91 8.86 16.93
N VAL A 35 -8.24 8.90 15.78
CA VAL A 35 -8.35 7.87 14.74
C VAL A 35 -7.30 6.77 14.98
N ASP A 36 -7.77 5.54 15.18
CA ASP A 36 -6.89 4.38 15.21
C ASP A 36 -6.49 3.97 13.79
N ILE A 37 -5.18 4.00 13.53
CA ILE A 37 -4.58 3.62 12.25
C ILE A 37 -3.82 2.29 12.33
N LYS A 38 -3.93 1.55 13.44
CA LYS A 38 -3.29 0.25 13.59
C LYS A 38 -3.76 -0.73 12.52
N TRP A 39 -2.84 -1.59 12.11
CA TRP A 39 -3.07 -2.60 11.09
C TRP A 39 -2.77 -3.99 11.63
N GLU A 40 -3.74 -4.88 11.54
CA GLU A 40 -3.58 -6.30 11.86
C GLU A 40 -3.50 -7.13 10.57
N ILE A 41 -2.45 -7.94 10.48
CA ILE A 41 -2.28 -8.94 9.41
C ILE A 41 -1.93 -10.26 10.07
N ASP A 42 -2.83 -11.22 9.97
CA ASP A 42 -2.64 -12.54 10.58
C ASP A 42 -2.28 -12.42 12.07
N ALA A 43 -1.10 -12.87 12.50
CA ALA A 43 -0.63 -12.78 13.88
C ALA A 43 0.16 -11.49 14.22
N PHE A 44 0.24 -10.53 13.30
CA PHE A 44 1.06 -9.33 13.46
C PHE A 44 0.20 -8.07 13.60
N SER A 45 0.61 -7.16 14.48
CA SER A 45 0.02 -5.84 14.66
C SER A 45 1.07 -4.76 14.39
N PHE A 46 0.67 -3.73 13.65
CA PHE A 46 1.50 -2.61 13.24
C PHE A 46 0.82 -1.29 13.62
N ASP A 47 1.59 -0.29 14.02
CA ASP A 47 1.05 1.04 14.38
C ASP A 47 0.74 1.90 13.15
N LEU A 48 1.26 1.52 11.97
CA LEU A 48 1.06 2.22 10.71
C LEU A 48 0.58 1.25 9.62
N PRO A 49 -0.50 1.56 8.86
CA PRO A 49 -1.03 0.70 7.81
C PRO A 49 -0.24 0.93 6.51
N LEU A 50 1.09 0.74 6.57
CA LEU A 50 2.01 1.01 5.47
C LEU A 50 2.98 -0.15 5.32
N MET A 51 3.12 -0.62 4.08
CA MET A 51 4.11 -1.60 3.67
C MET A 51 4.97 -1.01 2.57
N ALA A 52 6.29 -1.05 2.76
CA ALA A 52 7.24 -0.59 1.75
C ALA A 52 7.33 -1.61 0.61
N SER A 53 7.49 -1.11 -0.61
CA SER A 53 7.62 -1.97 -1.78
C SER A 53 8.94 -2.75 -1.73
N ALA A 54 8.90 -4.04 -2.09
CA ALA A 54 10.07 -4.90 -2.18
C ALA A 54 10.91 -4.57 -3.42
N MET A 55 11.63 -3.45 -3.38
CA MET A 55 12.47 -2.96 -4.47
C MET A 55 13.81 -2.46 -3.94
N ASP A 56 14.91 -2.82 -4.60
CA ASP A 56 16.26 -2.43 -4.16
C ASP A 56 16.50 -0.92 -4.16
N GLY A 57 15.84 -0.21 -5.08
CA GLY A 57 15.89 1.25 -5.16
C GLY A 57 15.06 1.96 -4.09
N VAL A 58 14.29 1.24 -3.28
CA VAL A 58 13.41 1.79 -2.25
C VAL A 58 13.79 1.29 -0.86
N VAL A 59 14.08 0.00 -0.70
CA VAL A 59 14.29 -0.62 0.62
C VAL A 59 15.67 -1.27 0.70
N SER A 60 16.56 -0.63 1.46
CA SER A 60 17.76 -1.25 2.02
C SER A 60 17.46 -1.92 3.37
N PRO A 61 18.35 -2.77 3.91
CA PRO A 61 18.22 -3.28 5.28
C PRO A 61 18.05 -2.18 6.33
N SER A 62 18.81 -1.07 6.22
CA SER A 62 18.67 0.07 7.12
C SER A 62 17.32 0.77 7.00
N SER A 63 16.80 0.91 5.78
CA SER A 63 15.49 1.52 5.54
C SER A 63 14.35 0.63 6.06
N ALA A 64 14.46 -0.69 5.88
CA ALA A 64 13.49 -1.65 6.42
C ALA A 64 13.39 -1.57 7.95
N ILE A 65 14.53 -1.45 8.64
CA ILE A 65 14.57 -1.25 10.10
C ILE A 65 13.89 0.07 10.48
N ALA A 66 14.22 1.17 9.78
CA ALA A 66 13.63 2.48 10.06
C ALA A 66 12.10 2.47 9.86
N ILE A 67 11.60 1.82 8.81
CA ILE A 67 10.16 1.65 8.58
C ILE A 67 9.51 0.87 9.72
N GLY A 68 10.14 -0.22 10.19
CA GLY A 68 9.66 -0.99 11.33
C GLY A 68 9.60 -0.16 12.62
N GLN A 69 10.62 0.66 12.88
CA GLN A 69 10.65 1.57 14.03
C GLN A 69 9.57 2.66 13.98
N LEU A 70 9.17 3.07 12.77
CA LEU A 70 8.04 3.98 12.53
C LEU A 70 6.67 3.28 12.60
N GLY A 71 6.64 1.97 12.87
CA GLY A 71 5.41 1.20 13.03
C GLY A 71 4.86 0.57 11.75
N GLY A 72 5.59 0.63 10.63
CA GLY A 72 5.19 0.03 9.35
C GLY A 72 5.89 -1.29 9.04
N VAL A 73 5.69 -1.81 7.82
CA VAL A 73 6.29 -3.06 7.34
C VAL A 73 7.38 -2.79 6.31
N GLY A 74 8.64 -3.04 6.66
CA GLY A 74 9.76 -3.07 5.71
C GLY A 74 9.81 -4.42 4.98
N VAL A 75 9.93 -4.40 3.65
CA VAL A 75 9.98 -5.63 2.83
C VAL A 75 11.26 -5.64 1.99
N LEU A 76 12.08 -6.67 2.17
CA LEU A 76 13.30 -6.86 1.39
C LEU A 76 13.01 -7.62 0.10
N ASN A 77 13.64 -7.18 -0.99
CA ASN A 77 13.64 -7.92 -2.24
C ASN A 77 14.68 -9.02 -2.20
N LEU A 78 14.24 -10.29 -2.07
CA LEU A 78 15.16 -11.43 -1.93
C LEU A 78 15.84 -11.86 -3.23
N GLU A 79 15.35 -11.40 -4.38
CA GLU A 79 16.00 -11.60 -5.68
C GLU A 79 16.83 -10.37 -6.12
N GLY A 80 16.94 -9.39 -5.22
CA GLY A 80 17.56 -8.10 -5.46
C GLY A 80 19.05 -8.06 -5.18
N LEU A 81 19.62 -6.87 -5.34
CA LEU A 81 21.05 -6.60 -5.16
C LEU A 81 21.53 -6.93 -3.73
N TRP A 82 20.73 -6.59 -2.72
CA TRP A 82 21.09 -6.72 -1.30
C TRP A 82 21.22 -8.17 -0.80
N THR A 83 20.59 -9.13 -1.48
CA THR A 83 20.51 -10.54 -1.03
C THR A 83 21.20 -11.49 -1.99
N ARG A 84 21.51 -11.03 -3.20
CA ARG A 84 22.12 -11.85 -4.26
C ARG A 84 23.64 -11.84 -4.23
N TYR A 85 24.24 -10.78 -3.70
CA TYR A 85 25.69 -10.63 -3.61
C TYR A 85 26.08 -10.55 -2.13
N GLU A 86 27.26 -11.10 -1.79
CA GLU A 86 27.74 -11.13 -0.41
C GLU A 86 28.31 -9.78 0.07
N ASP A 87 28.50 -8.82 -0.86
CA ASP A 87 29.11 -7.49 -0.63
C ASP A 87 28.20 -6.32 -1.04
#